data_AF-A0A955SY57-F1
#
_entry.id   AF-A0A955SY57-F1
#
_cell.length_a   1.000
_cell.length_b   1.000
_cell.length_c   1.000
_cell.angle_alpha   90.00
_cell.angle_beta   90.00
_cell.angle_gamma   90.00
#
_symmetry.space_group_name_H-M   'P 1'
#
loop_
_entity.id
_entity.type
_entity.pdbx_description
1 polymer ?
#
loop_
_entity_poly.entity_id
_entity_poly.type
_entity_poly.pdbx_seq_one_letter_code
_entity_poly.pdbx_strand_id
1 'polypeptide(L)' 'LAYTRYDKVVEAMGGHGEHVTEPDQIRPALERAFESGKAACVNVEIERNYEFKGGIYV' A
#
# COMPACT_ATOMS: atom_id res chain seq x y z
N LEU A 1 -5.41 7.50 -14.56
CA LEU A 1 -6.17 6.59 -13.69
C LEU A 1 -6.48 7.32 -12.39
N ALA A 2 -7.74 7.31 -11.93
CA ALA A 2 -8.11 7.88 -10.64
C ALA A 2 -7.48 7.04 -9.50
N TYR A 3 -7.34 7.64 -8.31
CA TYR A 3 -6.81 6.94 -7.15
C TYR A 3 -7.72 5.78 -6.73
N THR A 4 -7.16 4.60 -6.53
CA THR A 4 -7.91 3.36 -6.23
C THR A 4 -7.57 2.86 -4.84
N ARG A 5 -8.59 2.64 -4.01
CA ARG A 5 -8.48 2.08 -2.64
C ARG A 5 -8.36 0.56 -2.68
N TYR A 6 -7.18 0.05 -3.02
CA TYR A 6 -6.94 -1.40 -3.10
C TYR A 6 -7.14 -2.12 -1.77
N ASP A 7 -6.89 -1.44 -0.65
CA ASP A 7 -7.18 -1.94 0.69
C ASP A 7 -8.66 -2.35 0.84
N LYS A 8 -9.60 -1.55 0.30
CA LYS A 8 -11.05 -1.86 0.34
C LYS A 8 -11.43 -3.05 -0.51
N VAL A 9 -10.72 -3.28 -1.62
CA VAL A 9 -10.92 -4.45 -2.47
C VAL A 9 -10.52 -5.71 -1.72
N VAL A 10 -9.37 -5.68 -1.03
CA VAL A 10 -8.88 -6.82 -0.26
C VAL A 10 -9.72 -7.08 0.98
N GLU A 11 -10.19 -6.05 1.68
CA GLU A 11 -11.18 -6.18 2.74
C GLU A 11 -12.47 -6.86 2.25
N ALA A 12 -12.99 -6.46 1.08
CA ALA A 12 -14.20 -7.04 0.50
C ALA A 12 -14.03 -8.52 0.12
N MET A 13 -12.81 -8.94 -0.20
CA MET A 13 -12.44 -10.33 -0.47
C MET A 13 -12.17 -11.15 0.80
N GLY A 14 -12.28 -10.54 2.00
CA GLY A 14 -12.04 -11.19 3.28
C GLY A 14 -10.57 -11.22 3.74
N GLY A 15 -9.69 -10.49 3.02
CA GLY A 15 -8.30 -10.27 3.40
C GLY A 15 -8.13 -9.09 4.37
N HIS A 16 -6.88 -8.71 4.61
CA HIS A 16 -6.52 -7.57 5.46
C HIS A 16 -6.07 -6.39 4.60
N GLY A 17 -6.82 -5.28 4.61
CA GLY A 17 -6.46 -4.06 3.91
C GLY A 17 -5.85 -3.04 4.87
N GLU A 18 -4.73 -2.45 4.49
CA GLU A 18 -4.09 -1.34 5.19
C GLU A 18 -3.88 -0.19 4.21
N HIS A 19 -4.15 1.04 4.65
CA HIS A 19 -3.92 2.23 3.84
C HIS A 19 -2.92 3.13 4.54
N VAL A 20 -1.82 3.40 3.86
CA VAL A 20 -0.67 4.13 4.37
C VAL A 20 -0.51 5.41 3.57
N THR A 21 -0.54 6.55 4.25
CA THR A 21 -0.30 7.88 3.63
C THR A 21 1.06 8.45 3.99
N GLU A 22 1.62 8.02 5.12
CA GLU A 22 2.91 8.49 5.63
C GLU A 22 3.98 7.38 5.61
N PRO A 23 5.25 7.67 5.29
CA PRO A 23 6.32 6.68 5.24
C PRO A 23 6.52 5.94 6.57
N ASP A 24 6.38 6.64 7.69
CA ASP A 24 6.57 6.08 9.04
C ASP A 24 5.52 5.01 9.39
N GLN A 25 4.39 4.99 8.68
CA GLN A 25 3.33 4.01 8.88
C GLN A 25 3.56 2.69 8.14
N ILE A 26 4.54 2.62 7.22
CA ILE A 26 4.81 1.42 6.42
C ILE A 26 5.19 0.24 7.33
N ARG A 27 6.14 0.45 8.24
CA ARG A 27 6.60 -0.60 9.16
C ARG A 27 5.49 -1.14 10.05
N PRO A 28 4.74 -0.31 10.81
CA PRO A 28 3.67 -0.82 11.65
C PRO A 28 2.50 -1.40 10.84
N ALA A 29 2.24 -0.94 9.60
CA ALA A 29 1.22 -1.54 8.73
C ALA A 29 1.63 -2.94 8.26
N LEU A 30 2.92 -3.16 7.94
CA LEU A 30 3.44 -4.49 7.61
C LEU A 30 3.36 -5.43 8.81
N GLU A 31 3.70 -4.97 10.01
CA GLU A 31 3.58 -5.78 11.23
C GLU A 31 2.14 -6.26 11.45
N ARG A 32 1.15 -5.36 11.38
CA ARG A 32 -0.28 -5.72 11.46
C ARG A 32 -0.71 -6.68 10.35
N ALA A 33 -0.21 -6.49 9.14
CA ALA A 33 -0.49 -7.36 8.01
C ALA A 33 0.04 -8.79 8.24
N PHE A 34 1.26 -8.93 8.77
CA PHE A 34 1.83 -10.23 9.13
C PHE A 34 1.09 -10.88 10.30
N GLU A 35 0.72 -10.12 11.33
CA GLU A 35 -0.06 -10.62 12.47
C GLU A 35 -1.48 -11.06 12.07
N SER A 36 -2.04 -10.49 11.00
CA SER A 36 -3.40 -10.81 10.55
C SER A 36 -3.55 -12.28 10.12
N GLY A 37 -2.46 -12.96 9.72
CA GLY A 37 -2.48 -14.34 9.23
C GLY A 37 -3.31 -14.55 7.96
N LYS A 38 -3.72 -13.46 7.29
CA LYS A 38 -4.56 -13.46 6.08
C LYS A 38 -3.78 -12.91 4.90
N ALA A 39 -4.32 -13.11 3.69
CA ALA A 39 -3.86 -12.37 2.53
C ALA A 39 -4.05 -10.87 2.78
N ALA A 40 -2.95 -10.12 2.79
CA ALA A 40 -2.94 -8.72 3.17
C ALA A 40 -2.50 -7.82 2.01
N CYS A 41 -3.06 -6.62 1.93
CA CYS A 41 -2.69 -5.58 0.97
C CYS A 41 -2.44 -4.27 1.71
N VAL A 42 -1.21 -3.77 1.60
CA VAL A 42 -0.79 -2.47 2.12
C VAL A 42 -0.77 -1.48 0.96
N ASN A 43 -1.77 -0.62 0.91
CA ASN A 43 -1.95 0.41 -0.11
C ASN A 43 -1.24 1.70 0.32
N VAL A 44 -0.02 1.90 -0.17
CA VAL A 44 0.83 3.07 0.13
C VAL A 44 0.57 4.18 -0.90
N GLU A 45 0.16 5.34 -0.42
CA GLU A 45 0.08 6.54 -1.25
C GLU A 45 1.48 7.08 -1.53
N ILE A 46 1.77 7.25 -2.82
CA ILE A 46 3.02 7.84 -3.29
C ILE A 46 2.70 9.16 -3.97
N GLU A 47 3.51 10.18 -3.69
CA GLU A 47 3.44 11.43 -4.43
C GLU A 47 3.72 11.15 -5.91
N ARG A 48 2.81 11.60 -6.77
CA ARG A 48 2.98 11.48 -8.22
C ARG A 48 3.80 12.65 -8.73
N ASN A 49 5.12 12.54 -8.57
CA ASN A 49 6.04 13.43 -9.24
C ASN A 49 6.18 13.01 -10.71
N TYR A 50 5.44 13.69 -11.60
CA TYR A 50 5.46 13.43 -13.04
C TYR A 50 6.75 13.89 -13.75
N GLU A 51 7.69 14.52 -13.04
CA GLU A 51 8.97 14.99 -13.59
C GLU A 51 10.12 13.98 -13.46
N PHE A 52 9.87 12.79 -12.90
CA PHE A 52 10.90 11.77 -12.74
C PHE A 52 11.32 11.17 -14.10
N LYS A 53 12.33 11.77 -14.73
CA LYS A 53 13.07 11.18 -15.87
C LYS A 53 13.87 9.98 -15.35
N GLY A 54 13.27 8.81 -15.47
CA GLY A 54 13.77 7.48 -15.10
C GLY A 54 15.26 7.38 -14.78
N GLY A 55 15.57 7.12 -13.50
CA GLY A 55 16.82 6.48 -13.13
C GLY A 55 16.79 5.03 -13.57
N ILE A 56 17.79 4.63 -14.36
CA ILE A 56 18.02 3.24 -14.75
C ILE A 56 18.17 2.40 -13.48
N TYR A 57 17.27 1.44 -13.26
CA TYR A 57 17.53 0.32 -12.36
C TYR A 57 18.53 -0.60 -13.09
N VAL A 58 19.80 -0.53 -12.69
CA VAL A 58 20.85 -1.51 -13.04
C VAL A 58 20.75 -2.73 -12.14
#